data_AF-A0A5J5CF78-F1
#
_entry.id   AF-A0A5J5CF78-F1
#
_cell.length_a   1.000
_cell.length_b   1.000
_cell.length_c   1.000
_cell.angle_alpha   90.00
_cell.angle_beta   90.00
_cell.angle_gamma   90.00
#
_symmetry.space_group_name_H-M   'P 1'
#
loop_
_entity.id
_entity.type
_entity.pdbx_description
1 polymer ?
#
loop_
_entity_poly.entity_id
_entity_poly.type
_entity_poly.pdbx_seq_one_letter_code
_entity_poly.pdbx_strand_id
1 'polypeptide(L)'
;MSRTAEELLIIYESEAEQWATYLQSVFTGPISEAGICCYDIATVSSRQDDFLRLAHYTCKLLILSKGMLEGLCQKRRFFLARVLRPAAHVVVLLCGVDSLTPLLELVPLNGDECLKVSSEQDAHEYLSTVTDVVRKGAIASAANVNTFPRKLLGSEKKVEQMESAGAHRVTSRVVAVPSRVPCGSSTEVFILLKNESAGDDAELEFTGENQTLRLKPVCWNERILCVNAPDFPAGYVRVTVYSNGVPSIKTQLQYYSNVEEMTCLLAKAADPVDFMCQALQESSVEKLDQKLSSMLLEGMPTGGFRGLQCKNTPERELCHADAPSLLHFAARYGFKSVSSLLLQCPGAQRALHTANRHGQTPAQIARSHGHAELHALLKETL
;
A
#
# COMPACT_ATOMS: atom_id res chain seq x y z
N MET A 1 9.10 38.78 5.84
CA MET A 1 9.52 38.19 7.13
C MET A 1 10.37 36.98 6.81
N SER A 2 11.65 37.02 7.15
CA SER A 2 12.60 35.93 6.91
C SER A 2 12.11 34.68 7.64
N ARG A 3 11.87 33.57 6.95
CA ARG A 3 11.65 32.28 7.61
C ARG A 3 12.95 31.93 8.34
N THR A 4 12.93 31.94 9.67
CA THR A 4 13.97 31.31 10.48
C THR A 4 14.03 29.84 10.07
N ALA A 5 15.21 29.35 9.67
CA ALA A 5 15.36 27.96 9.29
C ALA A 5 15.21 27.10 10.56
N GLU A 6 14.27 26.16 10.55
CA GLU A 6 14.10 25.14 11.59
C GLU A 6 15.21 24.08 11.39
N GLU A 7 16.37 24.29 12.02
CA GLU A 7 17.61 23.57 11.71
C GLU A 7 17.84 22.37 12.63
N LEU A 8 17.68 22.53 13.95
CA LEU A 8 17.98 21.47 14.91
C LEU A 8 16.85 21.28 15.92
N LEU A 9 16.37 20.05 16.02
CA LEU A 9 15.48 19.60 17.08
C LEU A 9 16.24 18.71 18.07
N ILE A 10 16.24 19.04 19.36
CA ILE A 10 16.80 18.24 20.44
C ILE A 10 15.64 17.61 21.24
N ILE A 11 15.49 16.30 21.17
CA ILE A 11 14.46 15.54 21.90
C ILE A 11 15.11 14.91 23.13
N TYR A 12 14.54 15.15 24.30
CA TYR A 12 15.05 14.65 25.57
C TYR A 12 13.92 14.22 26.50
N GLU A 13 14.27 13.55 27.58
CA GLU A 13 13.39 13.23 28.71
C GLU A 13 13.92 13.94 29.96
N SER A 14 13.11 14.12 31.00
CA SER A 14 13.43 14.95 32.16
C SER A 14 14.78 14.62 32.81
N GLU A 15 15.23 13.36 32.80
CA GLU A 15 16.56 12.95 33.30
C GLU A 15 17.71 13.63 32.52
N ALA A 16 17.51 13.88 31.23
CA ALA A 16 18.50 14.43 30.31
C ALA A 16 18.36 15.94 30.05
N GLU A 17 17.59 16.67 30.87
CA GLU A 17 17.35 18.11 30.70
C GLU A 17 18.66 18.93 30.71
N GLN A 18 19.59 18.59 31.61
CA GLN A 18 20.90 19.23 31.69
C GLN A 18 21.73 19.00 30.42
N TRP A 19 21.66 17.80 29.84
CA TRP A 19 22.30 17.50 28.56
C TRP A 19 21.68 18.30 27.42
N ALA A 20 20.35 18.44 27.39
CA ALA A 20 19.67 19.24 26.37
C ALA A 20 20.10 20.71 26.44
N THR A 21 20.22 21.28 27.64
CA THR A 21 20.66 22.67 27.84
C THR A 21 22.13 22.85 27.46
N TYR A 22 22.99 21.90 27.84
CA TYR A 22 24.39 21.89 27.43
C TYR A 22 24.54 21.84 25.91
N LEU A 23 23.88 20.89 25.24
CA LEU A 23 23.93 20.75 23.79
C LEU A 23 23.39 21.99 23.08
N GLN A 24 22.29 22.56 23.57
CA GLN A 24 21.78 23.83 23.05
C GLN A 24 22.85 24.92 23.11
N SER A 25 23.57 25.06 24.24
CA SER A 25 24.66 26.04 24.36
C SER A 25 25.85 25.77 23.42
N VAL A 26 26.17 24.49 23.17
CA VAL A 26 27.25 24.08 22.26
C VAL A 26 26.90 24.42 20.80
N PHE A 27 25.64 24.23 20.41
CA PHE A 27 25.18 24.48 19.05
C PHE A 27 24.84 25.95 18.77
N THR A 28 24.58 26.75 19.81
CA THR A 28 24.35 28.19 19.70
C THR A 28 25.61 28.89 19.18
N GLY A 29 25.48 29.57 18.04
CA GLY A 29 26.57 30.26 17.34
C GLY A 29 26.77 29.68 15.95
N PRO A 30 27.21 28.41 15.81
CA PRO A 30 27.22 27.69 14.54
C PRO A 30 25.83 27.55 13.90
N ILE A 31 24.81 27.33 14.72
CA ILE A 31 23.39 27.29 14.35
C ILE A 31 22.70 28.51 14.97
N SER A 32 21.73 29.08 14.26
CA SER A 32 20.94 30.19 14.79
C SER A 32 20.15 29.74 16.02
N GLU A 33 20.18 30.51 17.10
CA GLU A 33 19.45 30.19 18.34
C GLU A 33 17.94 30.01 18.07
N ALA A 34 17.37 30.81 17.16
CA ALA A 34 15.96 30.69 16.75
C ALA A 34 15.67 29.43 15.89
N GLY A 35 16.71 28.76 15.39
CA GLY A 35 16.63 27.51 14.61
C GLY A 35 16.80 26.25 15.46
N ILE A 36 17.11 26.38 16.75
CA ILE A 36 17.25 25.26 17.69
C ILE A 36 15.98 25.15 18.53
N CYS A 37 15.41 23.95 18.64
CA CYS A 37 14.27 23.68 19.50
C CYS A 37 14.57 22.50 20.43
N CYS A 38 14.42 22.71 21.74
CA CYS A 38 14.49 21.66 22.75
C CYS A 38 13.08 21.17 23.08
N TYR A 39 12.84 19.87 23.00
CA TYR A 39 11.53 19.25 23.21
C TYR A 39 11.60 18.13 24.25
N ASP A 40 10.94 18.35 25.39
CA ASP A 40 10.74 17.32 26.41
C ASP A 40 9.65 16.34 25.96
N ILE A 41 10.03 15.09 25.75
CA ILE A 41 9.13 14.01 25.34
C ILE A 41 8.03 13.72 26.38
N ALA A 42 8.20 14.14 27.64
CA ALA A 42 7.16 14.02 28.64
C ALA A 42 5.94 14.90 28.32
N THR A 43 6.15 15.99 27.59
CA THR A 43 5.11 16.93 27.18
C THR A 43 4.31 16.47 25.96
N VAL A 44 4.61 15.30 25.39
CA VAL A 44 3.90 14.72 24.23
C VAL A 44 2.41 14.68 24.51
N SER A 45 1.72 15.66 23.95
CA SER A 45 0.27 15.81 24.00
C SER A 45 -0.34 15.12 22.80
N SER A 46 -1.60 14.68 22.88
CA SER A 46 -2.32 14.08 21.75
C SER A 46 -2.74 15.11 20.67
N ARG A 47 -2.19 16.34 20.71
CA ARG A 47 -2.50 17.41 19.76
C ARG A 47 -1.68 17.21 18.48
N GLN A 48 -2.33 17.44 17.34
CA GLN A 48 -1.80 17.15 16.01
C GLN A 48 -0.68 18.10 15.55
N ASP A 49 -0.54 19.24 16.23
CA ASP A 49 0.27 20.35 15.72
C ASP A 49 1.75 20.24 16.11
N ASP A 50 2.06 19.58 17.24
CA ASP A 50 3.42 19.56 17.79
C ASP A 50 4.38 18.75 16.90
N PHE A 51 4.08 17.48 16.58
CA PHE A 51 5.02 16.69 15.76
C PHE A 51 5.08 17.11 14.29
N LEU A 52 4.05 17.74 13.72
CA LEU A 52 4.12 18.24 12.34
C LEU A 52 5.18 19.33 12.25
N ARG A 53 5.14 20.30 13.16
CA ARG A 53 6.18 21.32 13.28
C ARG A 53 7.55 20.68 13.54
N LEU A 54 7.63 19.75 14.48
CA LEU A 54 8.90 19.13 14.88
C LEU A 54 9.51 18.22 13.80
N ALA A 55 8.70 17.60 12.93
CA ALA A 55 9.17 16.77 11.82
C ALA A 55 9.86 17.59 10.72
N HIS A 56 9.55 18.88 10.59
CA HIS A 56 10.13 19.77 9.57
C HIS A 56 11.59 20.17 9.83
N TYR A 57 12.10 19.98 11.05
CA TYR A 57 13.48 20.27 11.39
C TYR A 57 14.46 19.47 10.54
N THR A 58 15.51 20.11 10.03
CA THR A 58 16.45 19.46 9.11
C THR A 58 17.26 18.37 9.82
N CYS A 59 17.69 18.59 11.06
CA CYS A 59 18.36 17.61 11.91
C CYS A 59 17.56 17.32 13.19
N LYS A 60 17.45 16.04 13.58
CA LYS A 60 16.83 15.60 14.83
C LYS A 60 17.86 14.89 15.70
N LEU A 61 18.21 15.50 16.83
CA LEU A 61 19.06 14.91 17.85
C LEU A 61 18.19 14.30 18.96
N LEU A 62 18.29 12.99 19.16
CA LEU A 62 17.63 12.29 20.26
C LEU A 62 18.66 11.98 21.36
N ILE A 63 18.40 12.46 22.58
CA ILE A 63 19.18 12.05 23.76
C ILE A 63 18.57 10.76 24.31
N LEU A 64 19.27 9.65 24.10
CA LEU A 64 18.84 8.34 24.53
C LEU A 64 19.41 8.04 25.92
N SER A 65 18.62 8.34 26.95
CA SER A 65 18.91 7.93 28.33
C SER A 65 18.21 6.62 28.71
N LYS A 66 18.57 6.07 29.87
CA LYS A 66 17.85 4.94 30.44
C LYS A 66 16.39 5.31 30.78
N GLY A 67 16.16 6.49 31.37
CA GLY A 67 14.81 7.02 31.64
C GLY A 67 13.96 7.18 30.37
N MET A 68 14.57 7.61 29.26
CA MET A 68 13.90 7.67 27.95
C MET A 68 13.34 6.29 27.57
N LEU A 69 14.17 5.23 27.56
CA LEU A 69 13.79 3.87 27.16
C LEU A 69 12.70 3.30 28.07
N GLU A 70 12.86 3.42 29.39
CA GLU A 70 11.87 2.95 30.38
C GLU A 70 10.55 3.72 30.27
N GLY A 71 10.62 5.00 29.92
CA GLY A 71 9.48 5.90 29.77
C GLY A 71 8.73 5.80 28.44
N LEU A 72 9.14 4.95 27.48
CA LEU A 72 8.50 4.84 26.17
C LEU A 72 7.14 4.11 26.23
N CYS A 73 6.09 4.84 26.63
CA CYS A 73 4.71 4.39 26.45
C CYS A 73 4.28 4.43 24.97
N GLN A 74 3.16 3.78 24.62
CA GLN A 74 2.67 3.68 23.24
C GLN A 74 2.58 5.03 22.51
N LYS A 75 2.16 6.09 23.22
CA LYS A 75 2.05 7.45 22.65
C LYS A 75 3.43 8.02 22.26
N ARG A 76 4.44 7.83 23.12
CA ARG A 76 5.80 8.33 22.88
C ARG A 76 6.51 7.54 21.77
N ARG A 77 6.32 6.21 21.72
CA ARG A 77 6.81 5.37 20.61
C ARG A 77 6.24 5.84 19.27
N PHE A 78 4.93 6.06 19.22
CA PHE A 78 4.26 6.59 18.02
C PHE A 78 4.78 7.98 17.63
N PHE A 79 4.98 8.87 18.60
CA PHE A 79 5.54 10.20 18.35
C PHE A 79 6.95 10.12 17.74
N LEU A 80 7.86 9.34 18.35
CA LEU A 80 9.24 9.19 17.87
C LEU A 80 9.29 8.55 16.48
N ALA A 81 8.45 7.55 16.20
CA ALA A 81 8.35 6.90 14.91
C ALA A 81 8.06 7.89 13.75
N ARG A 82 7.41 9.01 14.06
CA ARG A 82 7.07 10.06 13.10
C ARG A 82 8.11 11.18 13.03
N VAL A 83 8.56 11.68 14.18
CA VAL A 83 9.45 12.84 14.24
C VAL A 83 10.86 12.50 13.77
N LEU A 84 11.34 11.28 14.04
CA LEU A 84 12.69 10.83 13.69
C LEU A 84 12.82 10.40 12.21
N ARG A 85 12.08 11.04 11.30
CA ARG A 85 12.16 10.77 9.86
C ARG A 85 12.64 11.99 9.09
N PRO A 86 13.45 11.81 8.02
CA PRO A 86 14.10 10.56 7.59
C PRO A 86 15.24 10.13 8.54
N ALA A 87 15.57 8.83 8.58
CA ALA A 87 16.57 8.28 9.52
C ALA A 87 17.98 8.85 9.30
N ALA A 88 18.34 9.16 8.05
CA ALA A 88 19.57 9.86 7.67
C ALA A 88 19.73 11.26 8.29
N HIS A 89 18.65 11.86 8.81
CA HIS A 89 18.66 13.16 9.48
C HIS A 89 18.63 13.05 11.01
N VAL A 90 18.78 11.83 11.54
CA VAL A 90 18.71 11.56 12.97
C VAL A 90 20.10 11.31 13.53
N VAL A 91 20.43 12.03 14.59
CA VAL A 91 21.61 11.82 15.43
C VAL A 91 21.13 11.32 16.78
N VAL A 92 21.68 10.22 17.27
CA VAL A 92 21.34 9.68 18.59
C VAL A 92 22.53 9.80 19.52
N LEU A 93 22.37 10.55 20.60
CA LEU A 93 23.33 10.63 21.69
C LEU A 93 23.04 9.51 22.69
N LEU A 94 23.98 8.58 22.83
CA LEU A 94 23.94 7.52 23.84
C LEU A 94 24.36 8.11 25.19
N CYS A 95 23.38 8.36 26.05
CA CYS A 95 23.58 8.98 27.36
C CYS A 95 23.35 7.95 28.47
N GLY A 96 24.40 7.24 28.87
CA GLY A 96 24.30 6.18 29.88
C GLY A 96 23.65 4.88 29.39
N VAL A 97 23.66 4.63 28.08
CA VAL A 97 23.17 3.41 27.43
C VAL A 97 24.21 2.89 26.44
N ASP A 98 24.37 1.57 26.35
CA ASP A 98 25.47 0.97 25.56
C ASP A 98 25.16 0.81 24.06
N SER A 99 23.87 0.83 23.67
CA SER A 99 23.48 0.59 22.28
C SER A 99 22.13 1.22 21.90
N LEU A 100 21.93 1.41 20.59
CA LEU A 100 20.68 1.87 20.00
C LEU A 100 19.61 0.76 19.90
N THR A 101 20.01 -0.51 20.03
CA THR A 101 19.16 -1.68 19.79
C THR A 101 17.83 -1.64 20.56
N PRO A 102 17.81 -1.32 21.87
CA PRO A 102 16.55 -1.26 22.62
C PRO A 102 15.56 -0.23 22.08
N LEU A 103 16.05 0.84 21.44
CA LEU A 103 15.17 1.82 20.80
C LEU A 103 14.59 1.26 19.49
N LEU A 104 15.39 0.57 18.68
CA LEU A 104 14.97 0.02 17.39
C LEU A 104 13.93 -1.09 17.53
N GLU A 105 13.97 -1.83 18.65
CA GLU A 105 12.93 -2.81 18.99
C GLU A 105 11.58 -2.15 19.31
N LEU A 106 11.60 -0.90 19.81
CA LEU A 106 10.41 -0.18 20.26
C LEU A 106 9.89 0.86 19.26
N VAL A 107 10.75 1.39 18.39
CA VAL A 107 10.48 2.48 17.45
C VAL A 107 10.98 2.08 16.06
N PRO A 108 10.12 2.09 15.02
CA PRO A 108 10.45 1.66 13.67
C PRO A 108 11.31 2.71 12.96
N LEU A 109 12.63 2.60 13.17
CA LEU A 109 13.66 3.48 12.63
C LEU A 109 14.75 2.63 11.95
N ASN A 110 15.32 3.12 10.84
CA ASN A 110 16.42 2.43 10.19
C ASN A 110 17.74 2.77 10.92
N GLY A 111 18.17 1.87 11.81
CA GLY A 111 19.36 2.09 12.65
C GLY A 111 20.69 2.21 11.89
N ASP A 112 20.75 1.74 10.65
CA ASP A 112 21.95 1.81 9.80
C ASP A 112 22.15 3.19 9.17
N GLU A 113 21.06 3.96 9.01
CA GLU A 113 21.09 5.32 8.47
C GLU A 113 21.30 6.39 9.56
N CYS A 114 21.00 6.06 10.82
CA CYS A 114 21.14 6.99 11.93
C CYS A 114 22.61 7.14 12.37
N LEU A 115 23.02 8.37 12.64
CA LEU A 115 24.32 8.66 13.23
C LEU A 115 24.26 8.51 14.74
N LYS A 116 25.31 7.96 15.34
CA LYS A 116 25.41 7.71 16.78
C LYS A 116 26.58 8.50 17.35
N VAL A 117 26.37 9.14 18.49
CA VAL A 117 27.42 9.84 19.25
C VAL A 117 27.38 9.37 20.71
N SER A 118 28.55 9.28 21.33
CA SER A 118 28.72 8.86 22.74
C SER A 118 28.84 10.07 23.64
N SER A 119 28.33 10.01 24.87
CA SER A 119 28.51 11.06 25.88
C SER A 119 29.97 11.33 26.28
N GLU A 120 30.90 10.44 25.90
CA GLU A 120 32.34 10.60 26.16
C GLU A 120 33.07 11.43 25.07
N GLN A 121 32.41 11.72 23.95
CA GLN A 121 32.99 12.49 22.85
C GLN A 121 33.09 13.98 23.18
N ASP A 122 33.99 14.67 22.48
CA ASP A 122 34.19 16.09 22.68
C ASP A 122 33.13 16.95 21.97
N ALA A 123 33.02 18.22 22.40
CA ALA A 123 32.01 19.14 21.86
C ALA A 123 32.15 19.39 20.35
N HIS A 124 33.37 19.33 19.80
CA HIS A 124 33.60 19.51 18.37
C HIS A 124 33.11 18.31 17.55
N GLU A 125 33.15 17.09 18.10
CA GLU A 125 32.59 15.90 17.45
C GLU A 125 31.06 15.99 17.32
N TYR A 126 30.36 16.43 18.37
CA TYR A 126 28.91 16.69 18.31
C TYR A 126 28.58 17.75 17.25
N LEU A 127 29.34 18.85 17.25
CA LEU A 127 29.19 19.95 16.30
C LEU A 127 29.39 19.50 14.85
N SER A 128 30.47 18.77 14.58
CA SER A 128 30.78 18.25 13.25
C SER A 128 29.65 17.36 12.73
N THR A 129 29.18 16.43 13.56
CA THR A 129 28.12 15.47 13.21
C THR A 129 26.80 16.17 12.88
N VAL A 130 26.34 17.06 13.77
CA VAL A 130 25.07 17.77 13.60
C VAL A 130 25.14 18.73 12.41
N THR A 131 26.22 19.47 12.25
CA THR A 131 26.37 20.44 11.15
C THR A 131 26.43 19.74 9.79
N ASP A 132 27.06 18.56 9.72
CA ASP A 132 27.08 17.75 8.50
C ASP A 132 25.66 17.30 8.09
N VAL A 133 24.86 16.84 9.06
CA VAL A 133 23.46 16.48 8.82
C VAL A 133 22.62 17.68 8.38
N VAL A 134 22.72 18.82 9.06
CA VAL A 134 22.01 20.06 8.69
C VAL A 134 22.39 20.48 7.26
N ARG A 135 23.67 20.44 6.91
CA ARG A 135 24.15 20.77 5.55
C ARG A 135 23.60 19.82 4.50
N LYS A 136 23.66 18.51 4.75
CA LYS A 136 23.10 17.48 3.85
C LYS A 136 21.59 17.64 3.67
N GLY A 137 20.86 17.94 4.76
CA GLY A 137 19.43 18.18 4.75
C GLY A 137 19.02 19.44 3.97
N ALA A 138 19.81 20.52 4.06
CA ALA A 138 19.58 21.74 3.29
C ALA A 138 19.73 21.53 1.77
N ILE A 139 20.72 20.71 1.36
CA ILE A 139 20.96 20.37 -0.06
C ILE A 139 19.82 19.50 -0.61
N ALA A 140 19.33 18.52 0.16
CA ALA A 140 18.20 17.68 -0.23
C ALA A 140 16.89 18.48 -0.37
N SER A 141 16.66 19.48 0.50
CA SER A 141 15.49 20.36 0.40
C SER A 141 15.55 21.32 -0.80
N ALA A 142 16.74 21.64 -1.32
CA ALA A 142 16.92 22.48 -2.50
C ALA A 142 16.79 21.69 -3.83
N ALA A 143 17.08 20.39 -3.82
CA ALA A 143 16.99 19.50 -5.00
C ALA A 143 15.56 19.02 -5.30
N ASN A 144 14.60 19.20 -4.39
CA ASN A 144 13.22 18.70 -4.54
C ASN A 144 12.26 19.62 -5.32
N VAL A 145 12.78 20.64 -6.03
CA VAL A 145 12.01 21.35 -7.05
C VAL A 145 12.40 20.79 -8.41
N ASN A 146 11.52 19.96 -8.96
CA ASN A 146 11.55 19.31 -10.29
C ASN A 146 12.29 17.97 -10.35
N THR A 147 11.52 16.89 -10.49
CA THR A 147 11.34 16.16 -11.76
C THR A 147 10.88 14.73 -11.45
N PHE A 148 9.62 14.40 -11.77
CA PHE A 148 9.21 13.01 -12.00
C PHE A 148 9.67 12.60 -13.42
N PRO A 149 10.57 11.61 -13.60
CA PRO A 149 10.77 11.02 -14.90
C PRO A 149 9.83 9.81 -15.01
N ARG A 150 8.70 10.06 -15.67
CA ARG A 150 7.81 9.03 -16.23
C ARG A 150 8.58 8.29 -17.33
N LYS A 151 9.11 7.10 -17.04
CA LYS A 151 9.69 6.21 -18.06
C LYS A 151 8.66 5.20 -18.53
N LEU A 152 8.08 5.47 -19.69
CA LEU A 152 7.47 4.47 -20.56
C LEU A 152 8.58 3.67 -21.26
N LEU A 153 8.50 2.34 -21.18
CA LEU A 153 8.89 1.35 -22.19
C LEU A 153 8.48 -0.01 -21.59
N GLY A 154 7.56 -0.79 -22.14
CA GLY A 154 7.59 -1.32 -23.49
C GLY A 154 8.42 -2.61 -23.50
N SER A 155 7.81 -3.75 -23.15
CA SER A 155 8.34 -5.06 -23.55
C SER A 155 7.22 -6.08 -23.68
N GLU A 156 6.99 -6.52 -24.91
CA GLU A 156 6.15 -7.65 -25.28
C GLU A 156 6.83 -8.94 -24.80
N LYS A 157 6.09 -9.79 -24.07
CA LYS A 157 6.44 -11.21 -23.93
C LYS A 157 5.19 -12.08 -24.03
N LYS A 158 5.11 -12.70 -25.21
CA LYS A 158 4.70 -14.07 -25.54
C LYS A 158 3.73 -14.76 -24.58
N VAL A 159 2.52 -14.91 -25.09
CA VAL A 159 1.45 -15.80 -24.62
C VAL A 159 1.90 -17.25 -24.69
N GLU A 160 1.89 -17.96 -23.57
CA GLU A 160 1.78 -19.42 -23.53
C GLU A 160 0.38 -19.78 -23.04
N GLN A 161 -0.45 -20.24 -23.98
CA GLN A 161 -1.78 -20.78 -23.71
C GLN A 161 -1.63 -22.17 -23.11
N MET A 162 -2.06 -22.32 -21.86
CA MET A 162 -2.27 -23.61 -21.22
C MET A 162 -3.66 -24.10 -21.63
N GLU A 163 -3.69 -25.08 -22.55
CA GLU A 163 -4.90 -25.79 -22.95
C GLU A 163 -5.49 -26.53 -21.75
N SER A 164 -6.73 -26.22 -21.38
CA SER A 164 -7.54 -27.11 -20.55
C SER A 164 -8.44 -27.95 -21.46
N ALA A 165 -8.08 -29.22 -21.55
CA ALA A 165 -8.88 -30.25 -22.18
C ALA A 165 -10.12 -30.53 -21.31
N GLY A 166 -11.30 -30.24 -21.86
CA GLY A 166 -12.59 -30.52 -21.25
C GLY A 166 -13.67 -30.55 -22.32
N ALA A 167 -13.67 -31.60 -23.13
CA ALA A 167 -14.57 -31.77 -24.26
C ALA A 167 -16.04 -31.91 -23.80
N HIS A 168 -16.83 -30.87 -24.02
CA HIS A 168 -18.26 -30.99 -24.28
C HIS A 168 -18.50 -30.57 -25.73
N ARG A 169 -18.64 -31.57 -26.62
CA ARG A 169 -18.96 -31.37 -28.03
C ARG A 169 -20.40 -30.86 -28.17
N VAL A 170 -20.58 -29.56 -27.99
CA VAL A 170 -21.64 -28.83 -28.69
C VAL A 170 -21.03 -28.46 -30.04
N THR A 171 -21.43 -29.14 -31.10
CA THR A 171 -21.03 -28.79 -32.46
C THR A 171 -21.75 -27.52 -32.88
N SER A 172 -21.36 -26.38 -32.32
CA SER A 172 -21.84 -25.07 -32.76
C SER A 172 -21.40 -24.87 -34.20
N ARG A 173 -22.40 -24.71 -35.10
CA ARG A 173 -22.19 -24.48 -36.53
C ARG A 173 -21.62 -23.09 -36.84
N VAL A 174 -21.62 -22.20 -35.84
CA VAL A 174 -21.11 -20.82 -35.91
C VAL A 174 -20.31 -20.47 -34.67
N VAL A 175 -19.29 -19.64 -34.85
CA VAL A 175 -18.46 -19.06 -33.79
C VAL A 175 -18.35 -17.56 -34.03
N ALA A 176 -18.52 -16.75 -32.98
CA ALA A 176 -18.25 -15.30 -33.03
C ALA A 176 -16.91 -15.00 -32.35
N VAL A 177 -16.06 -14.19 -33.00
CA VAL A 177 -14.74 -13.81 -32.50
C VAL A 177 -14.58 -12.29 -32.61
N PRO A 178 -14.24 -11.57 -31.53
CA PRO A 178 -14.13 -12.06 -30.15
C PRO A 178 -15.50 -12.47 -29.60
N SER A 179 -15.53 -13.40 -28.63
CA SER A 179 -16.76 -13.85 -27.98
C SER A 179 -17.27 -12.86 -26.91
N ARG A 180 -16.43 -11.88 -26.55
CA ARG A 180 -16.71 -10.84 -25.55
C ARG A 180 -16.42 -9.47 -26.17
N VAL A 181 -17.29 -8.49 -25.91
CA VAL A 181 -17.21 -7.14 -26.48
C VAL A 181 -17.29 -6.09 -25.35
N PRO A 182 -16.39 -5.09 -25.29
CA PRO A 182 -16.51 -4.00 -24.33
C PRO A 182 -17.65 -3.04 -24.70
N CYS A 183 -18.49 -2.67 -23.74
CA CYS A 183 -19.53 -1.65 -23.93
C CYS A 183 -18.92 -0.29 -24.32
N GLY A 184 -19.59 0.46 -25.20
CA GLY A 184 -19.17 1.79 -25.65
C GLY A 184 -17.94 1.81 -26.57
N SER A 185 -17.52 0.66 -27.09
CA SER A 185 -16.37 0.53 -28.00
C SER A 185 -16.79 0.05 -29.39
N SER A 186 -16.11 0.54 -30.43
CA SER A 186 -16.28 0.05 -31.80
C SER A 186 -15.37 -1.17 -32.02
N THR A 187 -15.82 -2.34 -31.55
CA THR A 187 -15.08 -3.60 -31.72
C THR A 187 -15.57 -4.34 -32.97
N GLU A 188 -14.64 -4.75 -33.84
CA GLU A 188 -14.97 -5.63 -34.96
C GLU A 188 -15.22 -7.06 -34.48
N VAL A 189 -16.33 -7.65 -34.92
CA VAL A 189 -16.71 -9.03 -34.63
C VAL A 189 -16.81 -9.80 -35.94
N PHE A 190 -16.19 -10.97 -35.94
CA PHE A 190 -16.16 -11.93 -37.02
C PHE A 190 -17.07 -13.11 -36.69
N ILE A 191 -18.04 -13.39 -37.55
CA ILE A 191 -18.92 -14.56 -37.46
C ILE A 191 -18.42 -15.61 -38.45
N LEU A 192 -17.88 -16.70 -37.91
CA LEU A 192 -17.32 -17.83 -38.65
C LEU A 192 -18.39 -18.92 -38.83
N LEU A 193 -18.74 -19.21 -40.08
CA LEU A 193 -19.71 -20.23 -40.47
C LEU A 193 -18.95 -21.53 -40.82
N LYS A 194 -19.22 -22.64 -40.13
CA LYS A 194 -18.47 -23.90 -40.35
C LYS A 194 -18.91 -24.65 -41.61
N ASN A 195 -20.21 -24.80 -41.82
CA ASN A 195 -20.78 -25.68 -42.85
C ASN A 195 -21.77 -24.96 -43.79
N GLU A 196 -21.97 -23.66 -43.63
CA GLU A 196 -22.93 -22.86 -44.41
C GLU A 196 -22.21 -21.68 -45.06
N SER A 197 -22.63 -21.33 -46.28
CA SER A 197 -22.18 -20.13 -46.96
C SER A 197 -23.10 -18.97 -46.61
N ALA A 198 -22.54 -17.84 -46.19
CA ALA A 198 -23.26 -16.58 -46.17
C ALA A 198 -23.67 -16.25 -47.60
N GLY A 199 -24.97 -16.17 -47.88
CA GLY A 199 -25.44 -15.65 -49.16
C GLY A 199 -25.05 -14.17 -49.32
N ASP A 200 -25.08 -13.66 -50.56
CA ASP A 200 -24.71 -12.27 -50.87
C ASP A 200 -25.58 -11.23 -50.13
N ASP A 201 -26.78 -11.61 -49.68
CA ASP A 201 -27.71 -10.78 -48.89
C ASP A 201 -27.78 -11.24 -47.42
N ALA A 202 -26.64 -11.63 -46.84
CA ALA A 202 -26.56 -11.97 -45.43
C ALA A 202 -26.86 -10.74 -44.56
N GLU A 203 -27.65 -10.92 -43.49
CA GLU A 203 -27.89 -9.89 -42.48
C GLU A 203 -27.61 -10.46 -41.08
N LEU A 204 -27.13 -9.60 -40.17
CA LEU A 204 -26.91 -9.95 -38.78
C LEU A 204 -27.91 -9.20 -37.90
N GLU A 205 -28.64 -9.96 -37.08
CA GLU A 205 -29.54 -9.42 -36.07
C GLU A 205 -28.94 -9.61 -34.68
N PHE A 206 -28.73 -8.51 -33.98
CA PHE A 206 -28.30 -8.46 -32.59
C PHE A 206 -29.52 -8.23 -31.71
N THR A 207 -29.81 -9.16 -30.80
CA THR A 207 -30.95 -9.12 -29.87
C THR A 207 -30.45 -9.14 -28.44
N GLY A 208 -30.64 -8.02 -27.73
CA GLY A 208 -30.44 -7.90 -26.29
C GLY A 208 -31.77 -7.95 -25.55
N GLU A 209 -31.77 -7.58 -24.26
CA GLU A 209 -33.01 -7.61 -23.44
C GLU A 209 -34.05 -6.59 -23.92
N ASN A 210 -33.62 -5.37 -24.27
CA ASN A 210 -34.52 -4.24 -24.54
C ASN A 210 -34.41 -3.70 -25.97
N GLN A 211 -33.47 -4.19 -26.77
CA GLN A 211 -33.22 -3.66 -28.12
C GLN A 211 -32.85 -4.78 -29.08
N THR A 212 -33.29 -4.63 -30.33
CA THR A 212 -32.90 -5.50 -31.46
C THR A 212 -32.44 -4.64 -32.62
N LEU A 213 -31.33 -5.01 -33.25
CA LEU A 213 -30.72 -4.24 -34.32
C LEU A 213 -30.29 -5.16 -35.45
N ARG A 214 -30.67 -4.82 -36.70
CA ARG A 214 -30.22 -5.53 -37.90
C ARG A 214 -29.18 -4.71 -38.64
N LEU A 215 -28.12 -5.37 -39.07
CA LEU A 215 -27.00 -4.79 -39.78
C LEU A 215 -26.60 -5.66 -40.96
N LYS A 216 -26.16 -5.01 -42.04
CA LYS A 216 -25.49 -5.73 -43.13
C LYS A 216 -24.01 -5.90 -42.79
N PRO A 217 -23.50 -7.13 -42.67
CA PRO A 217 -22.09 -7.39 -42.48
C PRO A 217 -21.30 -7.15 -43.77
N VAL A 218 -20.00 -6.95 -43.62
CA VAL A 218 -19.04 -7.04 -44.71
C VAL A 218 -18.65 -8.51 -44.87
N CYS A 219 -19.03 -9.12 -46.00
CA CYS A 219 -18.62 -10.47 -46.34
C CYS A 219 -17.13 -10.49 -46.70
N TRP A 220 -16.29 -11.05 -45.83
CA TRP A 220 -14.86 -11.23 -46.10
C TRP A 220 -14.60 -12.43 -47.02
N ASN A 221 -15.38 -13.49 -46.86
CA ASN A 221 -15.49 -14.62 -47.78
C ASN A 221 -16.83 -15.34 -47.51
N GLU A 222 -17.12 -16.41 -48.26
CA GLU A 222 -18.36 -17.18 -48.14
C GLU A 222 -18.66 -17.71 -46.72
N ARG A 223 -17.68 -17.75 -45.82
CA ARG A 223 -17.82 -18.31 -44.47
C ARG A 223 -17.50 -17.34 -43.34
N ILE A 224 -17.13 -16.10 -43.66
CA ILE A 224 -16.70 -15.11 -42.66
C ILE A 224 -17.43 -13.80 -42.92
N LEU A 225 -18.26 -13.43 -41.94
CA LEU A 225 -18.96 -12.15 -41.90
C LEU A 225 -18.27 -11.25 -40.88
N CYS A 226 -17.96 -10.01 -41.27
CA CYS A 226 -17.38 -9.01 -40.39
C CYS A 226 -18.39 -7.89 -40.12
N VAL A 227 -18.50 -7.44 -38.88
CA VAL A 227 -19.35 -6.30 -38.52
C VAL A 227 -18.76 -5.55 -37.34
N ASN A 228 -18.93 -4.23 -37.32
CA ASN A 228 -18.70 -3.46 -36.11
C ASN A 228 -19.81 -3.77 -35.11
N ALA A 229 -19.43 -4.28 -33.94
CA ALA A 229 -20.37 -4.62 -32.90
C ALA A 229 -21.16 -3.37 -32.48
N PRO A 230 -22.49 -3.39 -32.58
CA PRO A 230 -23.31 -2.29 -32.09
C PRO A 230 -23.20 -2.17 -30.57
N ASP A 231 -23.49 -0.98 -30.05
CA ASP A 231 -23.43 -0.75 -28.62
C ASP A 231 -24.64 -1.37 -27.91
N PHE A 232 -24.37 -2.19 -26.89
CA PHE A 232 -25.36 -2.87 -26.07
C PHE A 232 -24.94 -2.75 -24.59
N PRO A 233 -25.91 -2.72 -23.66
CA PRO A 233 -25.60 -2.79 -22.23
C PRO A 233 -24.92 -4.12 -21.89
N ALA A 234 -24.21 -4.14 -20.76
CA ALA A 234 -23.56 -5.34 -20.25
C ALA A 234 -24.57 -6.50 -20.12
N GLY A 235 -24.17 -7.69 -20.58
CA GLY A 235 -25.03 -8.87 -20.63
C GLY A 235 -24.82 -9.72 -21.87
N TYR A 236 -25.70 -10.70 -22.08
CA TYR A 236 -25.64 -11.58 -23.24
C TYR A 236 -26.51 -11.04 -24.39
N VAL A 237 -25.89 -10.83 -25.53
CA VAL A 237 -26.55 -10.43 -26.78
C VAL A 237 -26.56 -11.62 -27.72
N ARG A 238 -27.74 -12.01 -28.18
CA ARG A 238 -27.90 -13.07 -29.18
C ARG A 238 -27.64 -12.49 -30.57
N VAL A 239 -26.84 -13.17 -31.37
CA VAL A 239 -26.59 -12.80 -32.77
C VAL A 239 -27.19 -13.87 -33.66
N THR A 240 -28.10 -13.48 -34.55
CA THR A 240 -28.74 -14.36 -35.53
C THR A 240 -28.30 -13.96 -36.93
N VAL A 241 -27.78 -14.92 -37.69
CA VAL A 241 -27.46 -14.76 -39.11
C VAL A 241 -28.73 -15.03 -39.91
N TYR A 242 -29.09 -14.12 -40.80
CA TYR A 242 -30.15 -14.29 -41.78
C TYR A 242 -29.54 -14.47 -43.16
N SER A 243 -30.10 -15.37 -43.96
CA SER A 243 -29.73 -15.55 -45.37
C SER A 243 -31.01 -15.57 -46.19
N ASN A 244 -31.16 -14.63 -47.12
CA ASN A 244 -32.39 -14.44 -47.90
C ASN A 244 -33.65 -14.30 -47.02
N GLY A 245 -33.53 -13.56 -45.91
CA GLY A 245 -34.62 -13.32 -44.96
C GLY A 245 -34.96 -14.49 -44.02
N VAL A 246 -34.30 -15.65 -44.15
CA VAL A 246 -34.50 -16.81 -43.26
C VAL A 246 -33.43 -16.82 -42.16
N PRO A 247 -33.80 -16.91 -40.87
CA PRO A 247 -32.84 -17.05 -39.78
C PRO A 247 -32.15 -18.41 -39.87
N SER A 248 -30.86 -18.43 -40.18
CA SER A 248 -30.10 -19.66 -40.38
C SER A 248 -29.46 -20.13 -39.08
N ILE A 249 -28.62 -19.29 -38.46
CA ILE A 249 -27.77 -19.72 -37.35
C ILE A 249 -27.73 -18.66 -36.24
N LYS A 250 -27.63 -19.14 -35.00
CA LYS A 250 -27.60 -18.30 -33.79
C LYS A 250 -26.30 -18.52 -33.02
N THR A 251 -25.74 -17.43 -32.51
CA THR A 251 -24.61 -17.40 -31.58
C THR A 251 -24.87 -16.34 -30.50
N GLN A 252 -23.98 -16.21 -29.54
CA GLN A 252 -24.08 -15.23 -28.45
C GLN A 252 -22.76 -14.49 -28.27
N LEU A 253 -22.86 -13.20 -27.95
CA LEU A 253 -21.76 -12.35 -27.52
C LEU A 253 -22.02 -11.90 -26.09
N GLN A 254 -20.95 -11.84 -25.29
CA GLN A 254 -21.02 -11.26 -23.95
C GLN A 254 -20.51 -9.82 -23.99
N TYR A 255 -21.41 -8.86 -23.79
CA TYR A 255 -21.05 -7.48 -23.57
C TYR A 255 -20.67 -7.28 -22.10
N TYR A 256 -19.63 -6.52 -21.84
CA TYR A 256 -19.15 -6.27 -20.49
C TYR A 256 -18.73 -4.82 -20.29
N SER A 257 -18.96 -4.32 -19.09
CA SER A 257 -18.47 -3.03 -18.63
C SER A 257 -17.03 -3.12 -18.13
N ASN A 258 -16.35 -1.98 -18.05
CA ASN A 258 -15.00 -1.91 -17.48
C ASN A 258 -14.94 -2.43 -16.03
N VAL A 259 -16.01 -2.22 -15.24
CA VAL A 259 -16.08 -2.66 -13.84
C VAL A 259 -16.22 -4.18 -13.74
N GLU A 260 -17.02 -4.80 -14.62
CA GLU A 260 -17.14 -6.26 -14.68
C GLU A 260 -15.84 -6.90 -15.15
N GLU A 261 -15.14 -6.28 -16.11
CA GLU A 261 -13.82 -6.78 -16.53
C GLU A 261 -12.80 -6.68 -15.40
N MET A 262 -12.74 -5.54 -14.69
CA MET A 262 -11.89 -5.42 -13.50
C MET A 262 -12.24 -6.46 -12.44
N THR A 263 -13.53 -6.69 -12.19
CA THR A 263 -13.99 -7.70 -11.22
C THR A 263 -13.59 -9.11 -11.66
N CYS A 264 -13.72 -9.43 -12.95
CA CYS A 264 -13.29 -10.69 -13.54
C CYS A 264 -11.77 -10.89 -13.41
N LEU A 265 -10.98 -9.85 -13.68
CA LEU A 265 -9.54 -9.89 -13.55
C LEU A 265 -9.11 -10.05 -12.08
N LEU A 266 -9.72 -9.32 -11.15
CA LEU A 266 -9.47 -9.44 -9.72
C LEU A 266 -9.92 -10.80 -9.16
N ALA A 267 -11.03 -11.35 -9.62
CA ALA A 267 -11.49 -12.68 -9.23
C ALA A 267 -10.57 -13.80 -9.71
N LYS A 268 -9.85 -13.58 -10.82
CA LYS A 268 -8.82 -14.50 -11.33
C LYS A 268 -7.49 -14.37 -10.60
N ALA A 269 -7.26 -13.29 -9.86
CA ALA A 269 -6.07 -13.17 -9.03
C ALA A 269 -6.17 -14.18 -7.87
N ALA A 270 -5.39 -15.26 -7.97
CA ALA A 270 -5.43 -16.35 -6.99
C ALA A 270 -4.88 -15.92 -5.63
N ASP A 271 -3.87 -15.05 -5.61
CA ASP A 271 -3.22 -14.55 -4.41
C ASP A 271 -3.21 -13.00 -4.37
N PRO A 272 -3.85 -12.37 -3.36
CA PRO A 272 -3.77 -10.92 -3.13
C PRO A 272 -2.35 -10.38 -2.99
N VAL A 273 -1.41 -11.17 -2.44
CA VAL A 273 -0.01 -10.80 -2.29
C VAL A 273 0.67 -10.71 -3.64
N ASP A 274 0.45 -11.70 -4.52
CA ASP A 274 1.00 -11.67 -5.89
C ASP A 274 0.47 -10.47 -6.66
N PHE A 275 -0.83 -10.17 -6.52
CA PHE A 275 -1.43 -8.98 -7.11
C PHE A 275 -0.77 -7.69 -6.60
N MET A 276 -0.57 -7.55 -5.29
CA MET A 276 0.09 -6.38 -4.71
C MET A 276 1.56 -6.28 -5.13
N CYS A 277 2.29 -7.39 -5.20
CA CYS A 277 3.65 -7.45 -5.72
C CYS A 277 3.70 -6.92 -7.16
N GLN A 278 2.78 -7.35 -8.03
CA GLN A 278 2.71 -6.85 -9.40
C GLN A 278 2.35 -5.36 -9.47
N ALA A 279 1.36 -4.92 -8.69
CA ALA A 279 0.89 -3.54 -8.70
C ALA A 279 1.93 -2.54 -8.15
N LEU A 280 2.66 -2.93 -7.10
CA LEU A 280 3.68 -2.10 -6.45
C LEU A 280 5.09 -2.34 -6.99
N GLN A 281 5.24 -3.27 -7.94
CA GLN A 281 6.52 -3.65 -8.56
C GLN A 281 7.53 -4.22 -7.57
N GLU A 282 7.04 -5.00 -6.61
CA GLU A 282 7.86 -5.65 -5.58
C GLU A 282 8.16 -7.11 -5.94
N SER A 283 9.36 -7.56 -5.59
CA SER A 283 9.91 -8.87 -5.99
C SER A 283 9.75 -9.96 -4.93
N SER A 284 9.38 -9.59 -3.70
CA SER A 284 9.19 -10.55 -2.61
C SER A 284 8.19 -10.03 -1.58
N VAL A 285 7.68 -10.96 -0.76
CA VAL A 285 6.74 -10.66 0.34
C VAL A 285 7.39 -9.72 1.37
N GLU A 286 8.69 -9.89 1.65
CA GLU A 286 9.41 -9.05 2.60
C GLU A 286 9.57 -7.61 2.09
N LYS A 287 9.90 -7.43 0.80
CA LYS A 287 9.98 -6.07 0.22
C LYS A 287 8.62 -5.41 0.17
N LEU A 288 7.59 -6.18 -0.18
CA LEU A 288 6.21 -5.72 -0.12
C LEU A 288 5.82 -5.29 1.30
N ASP A 289 6.16 -6.07 2.32
CA ASP A 289 5.92 -5.74 3.74
C ASP A 289 6.59 -4.42 4.13
N GLN A 290 7.86 -4.20 3.76
CA GLN A 290 8.55 -2.94 4.02
C GLN A 290 7.93 -1.76 3.27
N LYS A 291 7.53 -1.97 2.01
CA LYS A 291 6.87 -0.95 1.19
C LYS A 291 5.52 -0.55 1.78
N LEU A 292 4.69 -1.53 2.13
CA LEU A 292 3.38 -1.32 2.76
C LEU A 292 3.53 -0.67 4.14
N SER A 293 4.52 -1.08 4.93
CA SER A 293 4.82 -0.45 6.23
C SER A 293 5.21 1.03 6.06
N SER A 294 6.04 1.33 5.06
CA SER A 294 6.44 2.71 4.74
C SER A 294 5.25 3.57 4.32
N MET A 295 4.42 3.06 3.39
CA MET A 295 3.20 3.74 2.94
C MET A 295 2.20 3.95 4.08
N LEU A 296 2.04 2.95 4.95
CA LEU A 296 1.15 3.05 6.12
C LEU A 296 1.65 4.12 7.08
N LEU A 297 2.96 4.19 7.36
CA LEU A 297 3.51 5.21 8.26
C LEU A 297 3.43 6.62 7.68
N GLU A 298 3.65 6.79 6.37
CA GLU A 298 3.47 8.06 5.67
C GLU A 298 2.00 8.50 5.68
N GLY A 299 1.08 7.60 5.35
CA GLY A 299 -0.36 7.87 5.25
C GLY A 299 -1.11 7.92 6.58
N MET A 300 -0.49 7.48 7.67
CA MET A 300 -1.17 7.42 8.96
C MET A 300 -1.56 8.83 9.44
N PRO A 301 -2.79 9.01 9.98
CA PRO A 301 -3.22 10.29 10.50
C PRO A 301 -2.33 10.73 11.66
N THR A 302 -2.00 12.00 11.62
CA THR A 302 -1.09 12.72 12.51
C THR A 302 -1.50 12.55 13.99
N GLY A 303 -2.81 12.52 14.29
CA GLY A 303 -3.35 12.32 15.65
C GLY A 303 -3.58 10.87 16.07
N GLY A 304 -3.07 9.90 15.30
CA GLY A 304 -3.41 8.49 15.40
C GLY A 304 -4.89 8.22 15.08
N PHE A 305 -5.32 6.98 15.23
CA PHE A 305 -6.72 6.60 15.01
C PHE A 305 -7.57 6.96 16.24
N ARG A 306 -7.99 8.22 16.37
CA ARG A 306 -8.82 8.69 17.50
C ARG A 306 -10.10 7.86 17.68
N GLY A 307 -10.72 7.43 16.58
CA GLY A 307 -11.92 6.57 16.60
C GLY A 307 -11.69 5.16 17.17
N LEU A 308 -10.43 4.71 17.29
CA LEU A 308 -10.07 3.42 17.87
C LEU A 308 -9.79 3.48 19.38
N GLN A 309 -9.80 4.66 19.99
CA GLN A 309 -9.53 4.86 21.42
C GLN A 309 -10.77 4.66 22.32
N CYS A 310 -11.94 4.37 21.75
CA CYS A 310 -13.17 4.15 22.51
C CYS A 310 -13.08 2.86 23.35
N LYS A 311 -12.99 3.01 24.68
CA LYS A 311 -12.98 1.92 25.67
C LYS A 311 -14.30 1.15 25.78
N ASN A 312 -15.39 1.64 25.17
CA ASN A 312 -16.75 1.15 25.41
C ASN A 312 -17.46 0.74 24.12
N THR A 313 -16.99 -0.32 23.47
CA THR A 313 -17.85 -1.08 22.54
C THR A 313 -17.89 -2.52 23.03
N PRO A 314 -19.08 -3.14 23.15
CA PRO A 314 -19.23 -4.44 23.78
C PRO A 314 -18.40 -5.50 23.07
N GLU A 315 -17.79 -6.35 23.88
CA GLU A 315 -17.00 -7.51 23.50
C GLU A 315 -17.85 -8.44 22.60
N ARG A 316 -17.26 -8.89 21.48
CA ARG A 316 -17.85 -9.77 20.45
C ARG A 316 -18.94 -9.14 19.56
N GLU A 317 -18.54 -8.20 18.72
CA GLU A 317 -19.10 -8.22 17.37
C GLU A 317 -18.49 -9.41 16.62
N LEU A 318 -19.31 -10.44 16.37
CA LEU A 318 -18.95 -11.52 15.45
C LEU A 318 -18.77 -10.91 14.07
N CYS A 319 -17.52 -10.64 13.69
CA CYS A 319 -17.22 -10.09 12.39
C CYS A 319 -17.28 -11.24 11.36
N HIS A 320 -18.20 -11.15 10.41
CA HIS A 320 -18.39 -12.17 9.37
C HIS A 320 -17.27 -12.19 8.30
N ALA A 321 -16.24 -11.37 8.46
CA ALA A 321 -15.10 -11.29 7.54
C ALA A 321 -14.00 -12.31 7.86
N ASP A 322 -13.31 -12.81 6.83
CA ASP A 322 -12.13 -13.67 6.96
C ASP A 322 -10.93 -12.93 7.59
N ALA A 323 -10.81 -11.63 7.27
CA ALA A 323 -9.81 -10.72 7.81
C ALA A 323 -10.51 -9.46 8.36
N PRO A 324 -11.04 -9.49 9.60
CA PRO A 324 -11.78 -8.38 10.18
C PRO A 324 -10.92 -7.15 10.52
N SER A 325 -9.59 -7.31 10.56
CA SER A 325 -8.66 -6.20 10.71
C SER A 325 -7.44 -6.37 9.83
N LEU A 326 -6.72 -5.27 9.59
CA LEU A 326 -5.43 -5.30 8.88
C LEU A 326 -4.42 -6.24 9.57
N LEU A 327 -4.50 -6.41 10.89
CA LEU A 327 -3.63 -7.34 11.63
C LEU A 327 -3.93 -8.80 11.29
N HIS A 328 -5.19 -9.16 10.99
CA HIS A 328 -5.53 -10.51 10.51
C HIS A 328 -4.96 -10.76 9.12
N PHE A 329 -5.05 -9.76 8.24
CA PHE A 329 -4.47 -9.84 6.90
C PHE A 329 -2.94 -9.98 6.97
N ALA A 330 -2.28 -9.13 7.76
CA ALA A 330 -0.84 -9.18 7.98
C ALA A 330 -0.40 -10.53 8.59
N ALA A 331 -1.15 -11.05 9.57
CA ALA A 331 -0.90 -12.37 10.16
C ALA A 331 -1.04 -13.53 9.16
N ARG A 332 -1.99 -13.45 8.22
CA ARG A 332 -2.21 -14.49 7.21
C ARG A 332 -1.04 -14.59 6.23
N TYR A 333 -0.51 -13.45 5.80
CA TYR A 333 0.51 -13.37 4.75
C TYR A 333 1.92 -13.13 5.26
N GLY A 334 2.13 -13.01 6.57
CA GLY A 334 3.46 -12.91 7.17
C GLY A 334 4.07 -11.51 7.16
N PHE A 335 3.25 -10.46 7.10
CA PHE A 335 3.72 -9.06 7.09
C PHE A 335 4.14 -8.61 8.50
N LYS A 336 5.40 -8.86 8.85
CA LYS A 336 6.00 -8.59 10.17
C LYS A 336 6.16 -7.09 10.41
N SER A 337 6.69 -6.33 9.45
CA SER A 337 6.90 -4.89 9.56
C SER A 337 5.59 -4.13 9.67
N VAL A 338 4.60 -4.46 8.84
CA VAL A 338 3.25 -3.90 8.94
C VAL A 338 2.64 -4.25 10.30
N SER A 339 2.77 -5.49 10.77
CA SER A 339 2.24 -5.89 12.09
C SER A 339 2.89 -5.10 13.23
N SER A 340 4.21 -4.95 13.24
CA SER A 340 4.93 -4.15 14.24
C SER A 340 4.43 -2.71 14.29
N LEU A 341 4.19 -2.11 13.13
CA LEU A 341 3.66 -0.76 13.04
C LEU A 341 2.20 -0.66 13.52
N LEU A 342 1.35 -1.62 13.14
CA LEU A 342 -0.05 -1.69 13.58
C LEU A 342 -0.16 -1.88 15.09
N LEU A 343 0.75 -2.62 15.72
CA LEU A 343 0.78 -2.81 17.17
C LEU A 343 1.05 -1.51 17.95
N GLN A 344 1.69 -0.54 17.32
CA GLN A 344 1.90 0.79 17.90
C GLN A 344 0.67 1.69 17.78
N CYS A 345 -0.30 1.34 16.93
CA CYS A 345 -1.51 2.13 16.73
C CYS A 345 -2.53 1.99 17.87
N PRO A 346 -3.28 3.06 18.21
CA PRO A 346 -4.45 2.93 19.08
C PRO A 346 -5.43 1.88 18.55
N GLY A 347 -5.95 1.02 19.42
CA GLY A 347 -6.84 -0.08 19.05
C GLY A 347 -6.16 -1.41 18.69
N ALA A 348 -4.82 -1.46 18.66
CA ALA A 348 -4.06 -2.70 18.47
C ALA A 348 -4.48 -3.82 19.43
N GLN A 349 -4.62 -3.49 20.72
CA GLN A 349 -5.07 -4.43 21.76
C GLN A 349 -6.44 -5.04 21.42
N ARG A 350 -7.39 -4.25 20.93
CA ARG A 350 -8.70 -4.78 20.49
C ARG A 350 -8.53 -5.71 19.30
N ALA A 351 -7.75 -5.30 18.29
CA ALA A 351 -7.52 -6.09 17.08
C ALA A 351 -6.82 -7.42 17.35
N LEU A 352 -5.94 -7.49 18.35
CA LEU A 352 -5.26 -8.71 18.82
C LEU A 352 -6.24 -9.73 19.42
N HIS A 353 -7.29 -9.25 20.09
CA HIS A 353 -8.30 -10.09 20.74
C HIS A 353 -9.53 -10.37 19.86
N THR A 354 -9.72 -9.60 18.79
CA THR A 354 -10.79 -9.84 17.81
C THR A 354 -10.55 -11.18 17.11
N ALA A 355 -11.60 -12.00 17.04
CA ALA A 355 -11.60 -13.23 16.27
C ALA A 355 -12.25 -13.02 14.90
N ASN A 356 -11.74 -13.68 13.87
CA ASN A 356 -12.39 -13.72 12.55
C ASN A 356 -13.63 -14.64 12.55
N ARG A 357 -14.25 -14.82 11.38
CA ARG A 357 -15.40 -15.73 11.21
C ARG A 357 -15.15 -17.18 11.63
N HIS A 358 -13.88 -17.59 11.72
CA HIS A 358 -13.46 -18.94 12.15
C HIS A 358 -13.11 -19.01 13.64
N GLY A 359 -13.31 -17.92 14.40
CA GLY A 359 -12.93 -17.86 15.81
C GLY A 359 -11.43 -17.69 16.04
N GLN A 360 -10.65 -17.38 14.99
CA GLN A 360 -9.20 -17.28 15.08
C GLN A 360 -8.74 -15.84 15.31
N THR A 361 -7.85 -15.63 16.27
CA THR A 361 -7.16 -14.35 16.48
C THR A 361 -5.97 -14.17 15.50
N PRO A 362 -5.43 -12.96 15.30
CA PRO A 362 -4.26 -12.75 14.46
C PRO A 362 -3.07 -13.65 14.84
N ALA A 363 -2.81 -13.83 16.14
CA ALA A 363 -1.73 -14.70 16.60
C ALA A 363 -1.95 -16.17 16.19
N GLN A 364 -3.19 -16.66 16.24
CA GLN A 364 -3.52 -18.03 15.82
C GLN A 364 -3.42 -18.20 14.30
N ILE A 365 -3.81 -17.19 13.53
CA ILE A 365 -3.68 -17.17 12.06
C ILE A 365 -2.21 -17.21 11.64
N ALA A 366 -1.35 -16.38 12.27
CA ALA A 366 0.09 -16.38 11.99
C ALA A 366 0.70 -17.76 12.24
N ARG A 367 0.30 -18.43 13.33
CA ARG A 367 0.74 -19.80 13.63
C ARG A 367 0.25 -20.80 12.59
N SER A 368 -1.03 -20.76 12.19
CA SER A 368 -1.59 -21.73 11.25
C SER A 368 -0.99 -21.62 9.84
N HIS A 369 -0.48 -20.43 9.48
CA HIS A 369 0.16 -20.16 8.19
C HIS A 369 1.70 -20.27 8.25
N GLY A 370 2.28 -20.71 9.37
CA GLY A 370 3.72 -20.98 9.50
C GLY A 370 4.60 -19.76 9.81
N HIS A 371 4.02 -18.61 10.13
CA HIS A 371 4.74 -17.37 10.43
C HIS A 371 5.18 -17.32 11.90
N ALA A 372 6.17 -18.13 12.26
CA ALA A 372 6.63 -18.31 13.65
C ALA A 372 7.13 -17.02 14.33
N GLU A 373 7.92 -16.21 13.63
CA GLU A 373 8.43 -14.94 14.18
C GLU A 373 7.32 -13.93 14.44
N LEU A 374 6.37 -13.82 13.50
CA LEU A 374 5.22 -12.94 13.66
C LEU A 374 4.30 -13.44 14.78
N HIS A 375 4.13 -14.75 14.91
CA HIS A 375 3.39 -15.34 16.01
C HIS A 375 4.00 -14.99 17.39
N ALA A 376 5.33 -15.04 17.51
CA ALA A 376 6.04 -14.63 18.72
C ALA A 376 5.79 -13.15 19.05
N LEU A 377 5.99 -12.26 18.06
CA LEU A 377 5.72 -10.82 18.20
C LEU A 377 4.30 -10.52 18.67
N LEU A 378 3.30 -11.18 18.07
CA LEU A 378 1.88 -11.00 18.42
C LEU A 378 1.55 -11.58 19.81
N LYS A 379 2.28 -12.59 20.28
CA LYS A 379 2.10 -13.15 21.62
C LYS A 379 2.74 -12.35 22.73
N GLU A 380 3.90 -11.74 22.47
CA GLU A 380 4.59 -10.88 23.43
C GLU A 380 3.81 -9.58 23.71
N THR A 381 2.91 -9.21 22.80
CA THR A 381 2.10 -8.00 22.87
C THR A 381 0.66 -8.24 23.37
N LEU A 382 0.26 -9.50 23.54
CA LEU A 382 -0.95 -9.95 24.24
C LEU A 382 -0.69 -9.98 25.74
#